data_AF-A0AB40BJH0-F1
#
_entry.id   AF-A0AB40BJH0-F1
#
_cell.length_a   1.000
_cell.length_b   1.000
_cell.length_c   1.000
_cell.angle_alpha   90.00
_cell.angle_beta   90.00
_cell.angle_gamma   90.00
#
_symmetry.space_group_name_H-M   'P 1'
#
loop_
_entity.id
_entity.type
_entity.pdbx_description
1 polymer ?
#
loop_
_entity_poly.entity_id
_entity_poly.type
_entity_poly.pdbx_seq_one_letter_code
_entity_poly.pdbx_strand_id
1 'polypeptide(L)'
;MYLLVCSCPGGLDSSLVASVASRNLSEVKSTIQWGSRLHTFCVGLKGSPDLKAAREIADYLGTIHHEFHFTVQEGIDALEEVIFHIESYDVTTIRASKPMFSMSCKIKSLGVKMVLFGEGSDEIFGCYLYLHKVPNKVEFHQERCRKVTMGSPYFLPMIASIHLFSSLLKFQ
;
A
#
# COMPACT_ATOMS: atom_id res chain seq x y z
N MET A 1 7.40 -16.95 2.72
CA MET A 1 6.55 -16.17 1.79
C MET A 1 5.79 -15.19 2.66
N TYR A 2 6.05 -13.90 2.51
CA TYR A 2 5.50 -12.88 3.40
C TYR A 2 4.65 -11.94 2.57
N LEU A 3 3.43 -11.67 3.02
CA LEU A 3 2.37 -11.16 2.15
C LEU A 3 1.50 -10.16 2.92
N LEU A 4 1.84 -8.88 2.81
CA LEU A 4 0.99 -7.76 3.23
C LEU A 4 0.20 -7.25 2.03
N VAL A 5 -0.91 -6.56 2.23
CA VAL A 5 -1.50 -5.69 1.21
C VAL A 5 -1.76 -4.31 1.80
N CYS A 6 -1.12 -3.27 1.27
CA CYS A 6 -1.41 -1.88 1.61
C CYS A 6 -1.62 -1.07 0.33
N SER A 7 -2.75 -0.37 0.24
CA SER A 7 -3.01 0.83 -0.57
C SER A 7 -4.32 1.38 -0.03
N CYS A 8 -4.25 2.44 0.77
CA CYS A 8 -5.33 2.99 1.62
C CYS A 8 -5.94 1.94 2.59
N PRO A 9 -5.71 2.03 3.91
CA PRO A 9 -6.25 1.04 4.82
C PRO A 9 -7.79 1.04 4.78
N GLY A 10 -8.40 -0.08 4.37
CA GLY A 10 -9.84 -0.16 4.13
C GLY A 10 -10.30 0.02 2.68
N GLY A 11 -9.38 0.27 1.74
CA GLY A 11 -9.69 0.38 0.31
C GLY A 11 -10.12 -0.95 -0.32
N LEU A 12 -10.90 -0.87 -1.40
CA LEU A 12 -11.35 -2.04 -2.17
C LEU A 12 -10.17 -2.86 -2.70
N ASP A 13 -9.14 -2.19 -3.21
CA ASP A 13 -8.00 -2.84 -3.88
C ASP A 13 -7.19 -3.67 -2.89
N SER A 14 -6.89 -3.08 -1.73
CA SER A 14 -6.12 -3.75 -0.71
C SER A 14 -6.89 -4.92 -0.07
N SER A 15 -8.21 -4.76 0.07
CA SER A 15 -9.11 -5.83 0.51
C SER A 15 -9.13 -7.02 -0.46
N LEU A 16 -9.19 -6.73 -1.77
CA LEU A 16 -9.25 -7.76 -2.81
C LEU A 16 -7.96 -8.57 -2.86
N VAL A 17 -6.80 -7.93 -2.88
CA VAL A 17 -5.51 -8.65 -2.87
C VAL A 17 -5.38 -9.45 -1.57
N ALA A 18 -5.82 -8.93 -0.41
CA ALA A 18 -5.75 -9.65 0.85
C ALA A 18 -6.67 -10.89 0.86
N SER A 19 -7.86 -10.78 0.28
CA SER A 19 -8.78 -11.91 0.12
C SER A 19 -8.22 -12.98 -0.80
N VAL A 20 -7.63 -12.60 -1.94
CA VAL A 20 -7.01 -13.53 -2.88
C VAL A 20 -5.78 -14.19 -2.25
N ALA A 21 -4.95 -13.41 -1.57
CA ALA A 21 -3.79 -13.89 -0.81
C ALA A 21 -4.20 -14.94 0.24
N SER A 22 -5.23 -14.66 1.04
CA SER A 22 -5.73 -15.56 2.08
C SER A 22 -6.22 -16.88 1.49
N ARG A 23 -6.98 -16.81 0.39
CA ARG A 23 -7.46 -18.01 -0.32
C ARG A 23 -6.30 -18.88 -0.82
N ASN A 24 -5.32 -18.29 -1.51
CA ASN A 24 -4.19 -19.05 -2.04
C ASN A 24 -3.29 -19.61 -0.93
N LEU A 25 -3.12 -18.89 0.18
CA LEU A 25 -2.31 -19.35 1.31
C LEU A 25 -2.90 -20.63 1.95
N SER A 26 -4.23 -20.76 1.98
CA SER A 26 -4.90 -21.96 2.48
C SER A 26 -4.61 -23.22 1.64
N GLU A 27 -4.24 -23.05 0.37
CA GLU A 27 -3.91 -24.14 -0.55
C GLU A 27 -2.43 -24.56 -0.46
N VAL A 28 -1.54 -23.65 -0.01
CA VAL A 28 -0.09 -23.86 0.06
C VAL A 28 0.31 -24.39 1.45
N LYS A 29 0.60 -25.70 1.55
CA LYS A 29 1.10 -26.36 2.77
C LYS A 29 2.58 -26.08 3.10
N SER A 30 3.04 -24.84 2.93
CA SER A 30 4.41 -24.48 3.30
C SER A 30 4.47 -24.05 4.77
N THR A 31 5.43 -24.60 5.51
CA THR A 31 5.78 -24.17 6.88
C THR A 31 6.40 -22.78 6.81
N ILE A 32 5.66 -21.76 7.21
CA ILE A 32 6.14 -20.37 7.28
C ILE A 32 6.56 -20.09 8.72
N GLN A 33 7.67 -19.38 8.90
CA GLN A 33 8.24 -18.97 10.19
C GLN A 33 7.26 -18.13 11.05
N TRP A 34 6.24 -17.55 10.41
CA TRP A 34 5.15 -16.78 11.02
C TRP A 34 3.82 -17.57 11.15
N GLY A 35 3.84 -18.88 10.93
CA GLY A 35 2.66 -19.75 10.98
C GLY A 35 1.88 -19.80 9.67
N SER A 36 0.77 -20.55 9.64
CA SER A 36 -0.08 -20.74 8.45
C SER A 36 -1.06 -19.59 8.19
N ARG A 37 -1.06 -18.54 9.03
CA ARG A 37 -2.01 -17.43 8.93
C ARG A 37 -1.38 -16.24 8.21
N LEU A 38 -2.19 -15.56 7.41
CA LEU A 38 -1.79 -14.34 6.72
C LEU A 38 -1.63 -13.19 7.73
N HIS A 39 -0.57 -12.39 7.56
CA HIS A 39 -0.33 -11.19 8.34
C HIS A 39 -0.72 -9.96 7.54
N THR A 40 -1.58 -9.12 8.12
CA THR A 40 -1.98 -7.85 7.52
C THR A 40 -1.45 -6.71 8.38
N PHE A 41 -1.05 -5.60 7.74
CA PHE A 41 -0.53 -4.42 8.41
C PHE A 41 -1.29 -3.20 7.94
N CYS A 42 -1.55 -2.29 8.87
CA CYS A 42 -2.20 -1.02 8.62
C CYS A 42 -1.42 0.07 9.34
N VAL A 43 -1.37 1.26 8.76
CA VAL A 43 -0.77 2.45 9.38
C VAL A 43 -1.73 3.62 9.31
N GLY A 44 -1.85 4.36 10.40
CA GLY A 44 -2.77 5.49 10.48
C GLY A 44 -2.54 6.35 11.70
N LEU A 45 -3.14 7.54 11.69
CA LEU A 45 -3.28 8.32 12.92
C LEU A 45 -4.27 7.60 13.83
N LYS A 46 -4.05 7.69 15.15
CA LYS A 46 -4.93 7.05 16.13
C LYS A 46 -6.40 7.47 15.91
N GLY A 47 -7.28 6.50 15.73
CA GLY A 47 -8.71 6.73 15.48
C GLY A 47 -9.06 7.08 14.03
N SER A 48 -8.15 6.91 13.07
CA SER A 48 -8.49 7.12 11.66
C SER A 48 -9.55 6.12 11.18
N PRO A 49 -10.43 6.52 10.25
CA PRO A 49 -11.43 5.63 9.65
C PRO A 49 -10.75 4.44 8.95
N ASP A 50 -9.55 4.65 8.41
CA ASP A 50 -8.78 3.63 7.71
C ASP A 50 -8.40 2.46 8.64
N LEU A 51 -7.99 2.76 9.89
CA LEU A 51 -7.66 1.73 10.88
C LEU A 51 -8.88 0.88 11.23
N LYS A 52 -10.05 1.52 11.34
CA LYS A 52 -11.31 0.82 11.61
C LYS A 52 -11.68 -0.12 10.45
N ALA A 53 -11.64 0.37 9.21
CA ALA A 53 -11.97 -0.43 8.04
C ALA A 53 -10.98 -1.59 7.86
N ALA A 54 -9.68 -1.35 8.06
CA ALA A 54 -8.66 -2.39 8.01
C ALA A 54 -8.88 -3.49 9.06
N ARG A 55 -9.32 -3.11 10.28
CA ARG A 55 -9.68 -4.06 11.34
C ARG A 55 -10.87 -4.93 10.92
N GLU A 56 -11.93 -4.33 10.40
CA GLU A 56 -13.13 -5.06 9.95
C GLU A 56 -12.79 -6.11 8.88
N ILE A 57 -11.96 -5.75 7.90
CA ILE A 57 -11.49 -6.68 6.85
C ILE A 57 -10.62 -7.78 7.46
N ALA A 58 -9.73 -7.43 8.38
CA ALA A 58 -8.83 -8.40 8.98
C ALA A 58 -9.58 -9.43 9.83
N ASP A 59 -10.62 -9.01 10.55
CA ASP A 59 -11.52 -9.86 11.31
C ASP A 59 -12.34 -10.77 10.36
N TYR A 60 -12.86 -10.22 9.27
CA TYR A 60 -13.57 -10.99 8.24
C TYR A 60 -12.69 -12.07 7.59
N LEU A 61 -11.43 -11.74 7.27
CA LEU A 61 -10.49 -12.66 6.64
C LEU A 61 -9.75 -13.58 7.64
N GLY A 62 -9.92 -13.37 8.95
CA GLY A 62 -9.24 -14.14 10.00
C GLY A 62 -7.72 -13.97 10.02
N THR A 63 -7.22 -12.81 9.59
CA THR A 63 -5.76 -12.53 9.50
C THR A 63 -5.17 -12.08 10.83
N ILE A 64 -3.86 -12.25 11.00
CA ILE A 64 -3.16 -11.64 12.14
C ILE A 64 -2.89 -10.17 11.79
N HIS A 65 -3.74 -9.29 12.33
CA HIS A 65 -3.72 -7.87 12.03
C HIS A 65 -2.78 -7.07 12.93
N HIS A 66 -1.89 -6.32 12.31
CA HIS A 66 -0.95 -5.40 12.95
C HIS A 66 -1.35 -3.97 12.65
N GLU A 67 -1.68 -3.23 13.69
CA GLU A 67 -2.08 -1.83 13.58
C GLU A 67 -0.94 -0.94 14.08
N PHE A 68 -0.38 -0.13 13.20
CA PHE A 68 0.65 0.83 13.53
C PHE A 68 0.10 2.23 13.60
N HIS A 69 0.37 2.90 14.71
CA HIS A 69 0.10 4.33 14.83
C HIS A 69 1.34 5.13 14.49
N PHE A 70 1.13 6.28 13.88
CA PHE A 70 2.15 7.32 13.77
C PHE A 70 1.58 8.63 14.28
N THR A 71 2.45 9.52 14.75
CA THR A 71 2.11 10.88 15.15
C THR A 71 2.44 11.87 14.05
N VAL A 72 1.81 13.03 14.08
CA VAL A 72 2.12 14.11 13.14
C VAL A 72 3.60 14.52 13.24
N GLN A 73 4.15 14.55 14.46
CA GLN A 73 5.54 14.93 14.71
C GLN A 73 6.53 13.90 14.15
N GLU A 74 6.36 12.61 14.45
CA GLU A 74 7.17 11.53 13.84
C GLU A 74 7.13 11.61 12.32
N GLY A 75 5.96 11.97 11.79
CA GLY A 75 5.85 12.28 10.39
C GLY A 75 6.79 13.42 9.97
N ILE A 76 6.65 14.61 10.57
CA ILE A 76 7.44 15.79 10.22
C ILE A 76 8.94 15.49 10.28
N ASP A 77 9.37 14.78 11.32
CA ASP A 77 10.77 14.43 11.54
C ASP A 77 11.31 13.47 10.47
N ALA A 78 10.46 12.58 9.93
CA ALA A 78 10.84 11.65 8.86
C ALA A 78 10.86 12.27 7.44
N LEU A 79 10.56 13.57 7.28
CA LEU A 79 10.38 14.18 5.95
C LEU A 79 11.64 14.11 5.09
N GLU A 80 12.79 14.40 5.67
CA GLU A 80 14.08 14.37 4.97
C GLU A 80 14.41 12.96 4.48
N GLU A 81 14.26 11.95 5.33
CA GLU A 81 14.48 10.56 4.97
C GLU A 81 13.50 10.09 3.89
N VAL A 82 12.22 10.48 3.97
CA VAL A 82 11.22 10.13 2.96
C VAL A 82 11.63 10.71 1.61
N ILE A 83 11.98 12.00 1.55
CA ILE A 83 12.39 12.68 0.30
C ILE A 83 13.64 12.00 -0.28
N PHE A 84 14.61 11.66 0.57
CA PHE A 84 15.82 10.95 0.16
C PHE A 84 15.51 9.62 -0.51
N HIS A 85 14.60 8.81 0.04
CA HIS A 85 14.28 7.49 -0.50
C HIS A 85 13.37 7.51 -1.74
N ILE A 86 12.48 8.50 -1.86
CA ILE A 86 11.56 8.58 -3.01
C ILE A 86 12.13 9.37 -4.19
N GLU A 87 13.22 10.11 -3.96
CA GLU A 87 13.91 10.94 -4.97
C GLU A 87 12.96 11.91 -5.71
N SER A 88 11.95 12.42 -5.02
CA SER A 88 10.88 13.24 -5.58
C SER A 88 10.46 14.37 -4.65
N TYR A 89 10.09 15.50 -5.25
CA TYR A 89 9.55 16.67 -4.57
C TYR A 89 8.03 16.82 -4.72
N ASP A 90 7.37 15.88 -5.41
CA ASP A 90 5.93 15.93 -5.61
C ASP A 90 5.17 15.82 -4.28
N VAL A 91 4.30 16.79 -4.01
CA VAL A 91 3.59 16.92 -2.73
C VAL A 91 2.68 15.72 -2.48
N THR A 92 2.02 15.21 -3.52
CA THR A 92 1.11 14.06 -3.38
C THR A 92 1.88 12.80 -3.02
N THR A 93 3.01 12.57 -3.70
CA THR A 93 3.93 11.46 -3.47
C THR A 93 4.51 11.52 -2.06
N ILE A 94 5.05 12.66 -1.63
CA ILE A 94 5.60 12.82 -0.27
C ILE A 94 4.55 12.53 0.80
N ARG A 95 3.33 13.05 0.63
CA ARG A 95 2.23 12.86 1.60
C ARG A 95 1.83 11.40 1.73
N ALA A 96 1.76 10.66 0.62
CA ALA A 96 1.42 9.24 0.62
C ALA A 96 2.58 8.37 1.13
N SER A 97 3.81 8.67 0.73
CA SER A 97 5.01 7.87 1.06
C SER A 97 5.39 7.92 2.54
N LYS A 98 5.03 8.99 3.24
CA LYS A 98 5.37 9.20 4.65
C LYS A 98 4.81 8.15 5.62
N PRO A 99 3.49 7.86 5.66
CA PRO A 99 2.96 6.75 6.45
C PRO A 99 3.51 5.40 5.95
N MET A 100 3.71 5.23 4.64
CA MET A 100 4.30 4.01 4.07
C MET A 100 5.72 3.76 4.55
N PHE A 101 6.54 4.80 4.65
CA PHE A 101 7.90 4.75 5.18
C PHE A 101 7.90 4.27 6.63
N SER A 102 7.12 4.91 7.50
CA SER A 102 7.00 4.51 8.92
C SER A 102 6.56 3.06 9.07
N MET A 103 5.58 2.64 8.28
CA MET A 103 5.10 1.27 8.25
C MET A 103 6.18 0.29 7.77
N SER A 104 6.92 0.61 6.70
CA SER A 104 7.98 -0.24 6.17
C SER A 104 9.11 -0.48 7.19
N CYS A 105 9.50 0.54 7.96
CA CYS A 105 10.48 0.41 9.04
C CYS A 105 10.00 -0.55 10.14
N LYS A 106 8.73 -0.44 10.55
CA LYS A 106 8.12 -1.34 11.54
C LYS A 106 8.02 -2.77 11.01
N ILE A 107 7.59 -2.96 9.76
CA ILE A 107 7.53 -4.26 9.09
C ILE A 107 8.91 -4.91 9.03
N LYS A 108 9.94 -4.14 8.68
CA LYS A 108 11.33 -4.61 8.65
C LYS A 108 11.78 -5.11 10.03
N SER A 109 11.48 -4.37 11.10
CA SER A 109 11.82 -4.78 12.48
C SER A 109 11.15 -6.08 12.93
N LEU A 110 10.03 -6.45 12.28
CA LEU A 110 9.32 -7.71 12.51
C LEU A 110 9.90 -8.88 11.68
N GLY A 111 10.97 -8.65 10.91
CA GLY A 111 11.64 -9.67 10.11
C GLY A 111 10.92 -10.04 8.80
N VAL A 112 9.93 -9.25 8.39
CA VAL A 112 9.20 -9.43 7.14
C VAL A 112 10.07 -8.94 5.97
N LYS A 113 10.18 -9.75 4.91
CA LYS A 113 11.06 -9.49 3.75
C LYS A 113 10.34 -9.12 2.46
N MET A 114 9.03 -9.40 2.38
CA MET A 114 8.23 -9.20 1.18
C MET A 114 6.81 -8.80 1.59
N VAL A 115 6.20 -7.97 0.77
CA VAL A 115 4.87 -7.40 0.94
C VAL A 115 4.24 -7.28 -0.46
N LEU A 116 2.93 -7.51 -0.58
CA LEU A 116 2.14 -7.13 -1.75
C LEU A 116 1.49 -5.75 -1.51
N PHE A 117 1.05 -5.14 -2.59
CA PHE A 117 0.37 -3.84 -2.59
C PHE A 117 -0.86 -3.91 -3.49
N GLY A 118 -1.84 -3.04 -3.21
CA GLY A 118 -3.02 -2.85 -4.05
C GLY A 118 -2.87 -1.72 -5.08
N GLU A 119 -1.67 -1.15 -5.21
CA GLU A 119 -1.41 0.00 -6.08
C GLU A 119 -1.63 -0.35 -7.55
N GLY A 120 -2.06 0.63 -8.35
CA GLY A 120 -2.27 0.45 -9.80
C GLY A 120 -3.70 0.16 -10.21
N SER A 121 -4.57 -0.22 -9.27
CA SER A 121 -5.99 -0.48 -9.56
C SER A 121 -6.69 0.79 -10.06
N ASP A 122 -6.46 1.93 -9.42
CA ASP A 122 -7.08 3.20 -9.77
C ASP A 122 -6.75 3.65 -11.20
N GLU A 123 -5.51 3.44 -11.64
CA GLU A 123 -5.03 3.78 -12.98
C GLU A 123 -5.57 2.80 -14.03
N ILE A 124 -5.58 1.51 -13.72
CA ILE A 124 -6.02 0.45 -14.64
C ILE A 124 -7.53 0.50 -14.85
N PHE A 125 -8.31 0.69 -13.79
CA PHE A 125 -9.76 0.65 -13.84
C PHE A 125 -10.40 2.04 -13.92
N GLY A 126 -9.64 3.10 -13.70
CA GLY A 126 -10.12 4.47 -13.76
C GLY A 126 -11.01 4.84 -12.58
N CYS A 127 -10.59 4.47 -11.37
CA CYS A 127 -11.39 4.65 -10.14
C CYS A 127 -11.25 6.03 -9.49
N TYR A 128 -10.36 6.89 -10.00
CA TYR A 128 -10.27 8.26 -9.50
C TYR A 128 -11.58 9.02 -9.68
N LEU A 129 -12.03 9.72 -8.63
CA LEU A 129 -13.31 10.42 -8.60
C LEU A 129 -13.54 11.40 -9.76
N TYR A 130 -12.47 12.01 -10.30
CA TYR A 130 -12.60 12.94 -11.42
C TYR A 130 -12.95 12.25 -12.73
N LEU A 131 -12.69 10.94 -12.87
CA LEU A 131 -12.99 10.16 -14.07
C LEU A 131 -14.49 9.94 -14.28
N HIS A 132 -15.30 10.10 -13.23
CA HIS A 132 -16.77 10.15 -13.35
C HIS A 132 -17.27 11.35 -14.18
N LYS A 133 -16.45 12.40 -14.34
CA LYS A 133 -16.81 13.60 -15.10
C LYS A 133 -16.40 13.51 -16.58
N VAL A 134 -15.77 12.42 -17.00
CA VAL A 134 -15.30 12.25 -18.38
C VAL A 134 -16.52 12.05 -19.29
N PRO A 135 -16.65 12.83 -20.39
CA PRO A 135 -17.90 12.92 -21.16
C PRO A 135 -18.18 11.67 -22.01
N ASN A 136 -17.16 10.89 -22.37
CA ASN A 136 -17.34 9.73 -23.25
C ASN A 136 -16.32 8.61 -22.98
N LYS A 137 -16.62 7.41 -23.49
CA LYS A 137 -15.80 6.20 -23.30
C LYS A 137 -14.41 6.29 -23.92
N VAL A 138 -14.25 7.08 -24.99
CA VAL A 138 -12.97 7.22 -25.71
C VAL A 138 -12.01 8.03 -24.86
N GLU A 139 -12.44 9.19 -24.37
CA GLU A 139 -11.65 10.02 -23.45
C GLU A 139 -11.33 9.28 -22.15
N PHE A 140 -12.28 8.48 -21.64
CA PHE A 140 -12.05 7.67 -20.43
C PHE A 140 -10.93 6.64 -20.66
N HIS A 141 -10.94 5.97 -21.81
CA HIS A 141 -9.89 5.02 -22.17
C HIS A 141 -8.54 5.72 -22.39
N GLN A 142 -8.52 6.86 -23.09
CA GLN A 142 -7.30 7.63 -23.33
C GLN A 142 -6.67 8.12 -22.02
N GLU A 143 -7.48 8.58 -21.08
CA GLU A 143 -6.99 9.02 -19.77
C GLU A 143 -6.41 7.87 -18.94
N ARG A 144 -7.03 6.68 -18.96
CA ARG A 144 -6.42 5.48 -18.32
C ARG A 144 -5.10 5.10 -18.98
N CYS A 145 -5.05 5.06 -20.32
CA CYS A 145 -3.81 4.77 -21.05
C CYS A 145 -2.72 5.78 -20.70
N ARG A 146 -3.05 7.07 -20.63
CA ARG A 146 -2.13 8.12 -20.21
C ARG A 146 -1.58 7.87 -18.81
N LYS A 147 -2.41 7.43 -17.86
CA LYS A 147 -2.00 7.15 -16.48
C LYS A 147 -1.06 5.95 -16.35
N VAL A 148 -1.28 4.90 -17.13
CA VAL A 148 -0.48 3.66 -17.11
C VAL A 148 0.82 3.78 -17.93
N THR A 149 0.88 4.71 -18.89
CA THR A 149 2.05 4.85 -19.77
C THR A 149 3.23 5.49 -19.04
N MET A 150 4.43 4.96 -19.24
CA MET A 150 5.67 5.52 -18.68
C MET A 150 5.85 6.98 -19.15
N GLY A 151 5.94 7.91 -18.19
CA GLY A 151 5.99 9.36 -18.43
C GLY A 151 4.87 10.15 -17.76
N SER A 152 3.85 9.47 -17.22
CA SER A 152 2.83 10.11 -16.41
C SER A 152 3.38 10.56 -15.05
N PRO A 153 3.12 11.81 -14.60
CA PRO A 153 3.46 12.25 -13.24
C PRO A 153 2.79 11.42 -12.13
N TYR A 154 1.80 10.60 -12.48
CA TYR A 154 1.05 9.72 -11.56
C TYR A 154 1.54 8.28 -11.55
N PHE A 155 2.35 7.86 -12.53
CA PHE A 155 3.04 6.58 -12.50
C PHE A 155 4.20 6.60 -11.48
N LEU A 156 4.72 7.81 -11.22
CA LEU A 156 5.81 8.08 -10.26
C LEU A 156 5.45 7.75 -8.80
N PRO A 157 4.28 8.11 -8.24
CA PRO A 157 3.87 7.72 -6.90
C PRO A 157 3.88 6.20 -6.65
N MET A 158 3.39 5.42 -7.62
CA MET A 158 3.40 3.95 -7.55
C MET A 158 4.83 3.41 -7.53
N ILE A 159 5.69 3.89 -8.44
CA ILE A 159 7.11 3.51 -8.48
C ILE A 159 7.81 3.93 -7.19
N ALA A 160 7.56 5.13 -6.68
CA ALA A 160 8.18 5.66 -5.48
C ALA A 160 7.88 4.77 -4.27
N SER A 161 6.64 4.30 -4.16
CA SER A 161 6.21 3.40 -3.08
C SER A 161 6.90 2.02 -3.18
N ILE A 162 6.99 1.47 -4.39
CA ILE A 162 7.69 0.21 -4.65
C ILE A 162 9.20 0.37 -4.38
N HIS A 163 9.78 1.49 -4.81
CA HIS A 163 11.19 1.81 -4.60
C HIS A 163 11.51 1.93 -3.12
N LEU A 164 10.68 2.66 -2.36
CA LEU A 164 10.77 2.83 -0.92
C LEU A 164 10.79 1.49 -0.17
N PHE A 165 9.84 0.60 -0.50
CA PHE A 165 9.80 -0.72 0.12
C PHE A 165 10.95 -1.62 -0.33
N SER A 166 11.37 -1.52 -1.59
CA SER A 166 12.52 -2.26 -2.13
C SER A 166 13.84 -1.83 -1.49
N SER A 167 14.05 -0.53 -1.28
CA SER A 167 15.26 -0.01 -0.63
C SER A 167 15.30 -0.41 0.85
N LEU A 168 14.15 -0.39 1.53
CA LEU A 168 14.08 -0.64 2.97
C LEU A 168 14.04 -2.12 3.34
N LEU A 169 13.38 -2.98 2.56
CA LEU A 169 13.26 -4.42 2.87
C LEU A 169 14.43 -5.28 2.40
N LYS A 170 15.41 -4.73 1.67
CA LYS A 170 16.66 -5.42 1.38
C LYS A 170 17.43 -5.65 2.69
N PHE A 171 17.53 -6.92 3.09
CA PHE A 171 18.54 -7.36 4.05
C PHE A 171 19.87 -7.42 3.29
N GLN A 172 20.92 -6.78 3.83
CA GLN A 172 22.29 -7.15 3.48
C GLN A 172 22.55 -8.61 3.88
#